data_AF-A0A6L6QEM6-F1
#
_entry.id   AF-A0A6L6QEM6-F1
#
_cell.length_a   1.000
_cell.length_b   1.000
_cell.length_c   1.000
_cell.angle_alpha   90.00
_cell.angle_beta   90.00
_cell.angle_gamma   90.00
#
_symmetry.space_group_name_H-M   'P 1'
#
loop_
_entity.id
_entity.type
_entity.pdbx_description
1 polymer ?
#
loop_
_entity_poly.entity_id
_entity_poly.type
_entity_poly.pdbx_seq_one_letter_code
_entity_poly.pdbx_strand_id
1 'polypeptide(L)'
;MANLNKIAICGTAFLLLATCSVAQGNAPAGKAQRESEAMTEQIKQGDNDKERWSRVSLYSDSEEPEDLAMTVVKSVGLAMKLDPTHGQLAFTSKGSKQVFAIATTVDDKRTVCPKYNVRVIDASAKHAVLRRVCNEYEFRPNRFVASVDYFIYDADTSTMRSIWHNEVTKKGSPLPVAKPVPMVRVLPNGYQFDWQAQNLNNISEGPTEIHTTYLRKNVEGARSLICTDNAAPKGEGLEAGYCEGERPPVITK
;
A
#
# COMPACT_ATOMS: atom_id res chain seq x y z
N MET A 1 -12.79 55.00 23.50
CA MET A 1 -14.14 54.86 24.08
C MET A 1 -14.61 53.45 23.78
N ALA A 2 -14.64 52.63 24.82
CA ALA A 2 -15.02 51.22 24.77
C ALA A 2 -16.54 51.07 24.69
N ASN A 3 -17.01 49.97 24.10
CA ASN A 3 -18.30 49.41 24.47
C ASN A 3 -18.14 47.90 24.71
N LEU A 4 -18.29 47.55 25.98
CA LEU A 4 -18.08 46.26 26.60
C LEU A 4 -19.39 45.45 26.62
N ASN A 5 -19.21 44.14 26.62
CA ASN A 5 -19.98 43.13 27.35
C ASN A 5 -21.48 42.95 27.07
N LYS A 6 -21.79 41.83 26.41
CA LYS A 6 -22.91 40.99 26.84
C LYS A 6 -22.36 39.73 27.51
N ILE A 7 -22.42 39.74 28.83
CA ILE A 7 -22.18 38.63 29.74
C ILE A 7 -23.34 37.65 29.60
N ALA A 8 -23.04 36.38 29.32
CA ALA A 8 -23.97 35.28 29.47
C ALA A 8 -24.11 34.96 30.96
N ILE A 9 -25.28 35.25 31.53
CA ILE A 9 -25.65 34.85 32.89
C ILE A 9 -26.30 33.48 32.80
N CYS A 10 -25.60 32.43 33.22
CA CYS A 10 -26.21 31.13 33.48
C CYS A 10 -26.66 31.14 34.94
N GLY A 11 -27.92 31.51 35.18
CA GLY A 11 -28.56 31.48 36.49
C GLY A 11 -29.24 30.14 36.73
N THR A 12 -28.87 29.48 37.80
CA THR A 12 -29.49 28.28 38.37
C THR A 12 -30.89 28.58 38.87
N ALA A 13 -31.92 27.88 38.37
CA ALA A 13 -32.84 27.03 39.14
C ALA A 13 -34.18 26.74 38.39
N PHE A 14 -34.64 25.49 38.56
CA PHE A 14 -35.98 24.95 38.35
C PHE A 14 -36.46 24.54 36.93
N LEU A 15 -36.49 23.21 36.76
CA LEU A 15 -37.39 22.37 35.96
C LEU A 15 -38.17 23.05 34.82
N LEU A 16 -37.66 22.92 33.60
CA LEU A 16 -38.47 22.57 32.43
C LEU A 16 -37.56 21.98 31.35
N LEU A 17 -37.98 20.84 30.81
CA LEU A 17 -37.35 20.10 29.73
C LEU A 17 -37.04 21.03 28.55
N ALA A 18 -35.78 21.40 28.40
CA ALA A 18 -35.22 21.85 27.14
C ALA A 18 -33.92 21.09 26.97
N THR A 19 -34.00 19.91 26.37
CA THR A 19 -32.88 19.37 25.62
C THR A 19 -32.47 20.48 24.66
N CYS A 20 -31.36 21.15 24.94
CA CYS A 20 -30.67 21.94 23.93
C CYS A 20 -30.08 20.91 22.97
N SER A 21 -30.94 20.31 22.15
CA SER A 21 -30.55 19.54 20.99
C SER A 21 -29.79 20.52 20.14
N VAL A 22 -28.46 20.44 20.22
CA VAL A 22 -27.60 20.91 19.15
C VAL A 22 -28.14 20.18 17.93
N ALA A 23 -28.97 20.88 17.14
CA ALA A 23 -29.36 20.38 15.85
C ALA A 23 -28.03 20.06 15.17
N GLN A 24 -27.75 18.78 14.98
CA GLN A 24 -26.70 18.30 14.08
C GLN A 24 -27.12 18.76 12.69
N GLY A 25 -26.91 20.05 12.43
CA GLY A 25 -26.79 20.57 11.09
C GLY A 25 -25.65 19.77 10.51
N ASN A 26 -26.00 18.78 9.68
CA ASN A 26 -25.06 17.97 8.94
C ASN A 26 -24.17 18.94 8.17
N ALA A 27 -23.00 19.25 8.72
CA ALA A 27 -22.02 20.06 8.04
C ALA A 27 -21.75 19.40 6.68
N PRO A 28 -21.61 20.16 5.58
CA PRO A 28 -21.42 19.60 4.24
C PRO A 28 -20.33 18.53 4.17
N ALA A 29 -19.27 18.68 4.97
CA ALA A 29 -18.20 17.71 5.14
C ALA A 29 -18.68 16.33 5.63
N GLY A 30 -19.60 16.29 6.60
CA GLY A 30 -20.14 15.04 7.15
C GLY A 30 -21.14 14.33 6.24
N LYS A 31 -21.73 15.02 5.25
CA LYS A 31 -22.55 14.37 4.21
C LYS A 31 -21.65 13.77 3.12
N ALA A 32 -20.69 14.54 2.62
CA ALA A 32 -19.75 14.09 1.59
C ALA A 32 -18.91 12.90 2.07
N GLN A 33 -18.48 12.90 3.34
CA GLN A 33 -17.74 11.78 3.92
C GLN A 33 -18.57 10.49 3.95
N ARG A 34 -19.82 10.55 4.44
CA ARG A 34 -20.72 9.38 4.44
C ARG A 34 -21.04 8.86 3.04
N GLU A 35 -21.21 9.77 2.07
CA GLU A 35 -21.43 9.38 0.67
C GLU A 35 -20.19 8.71 0.07
N SER A 36 -18.98 9.18 0.42
CA SER A 36 -17.71 8.57 0.02
C SER A 36 -17.50 7.20 0.66
N GLU A 37 -17.81 7.05 1.95
CA GLU A 37 -17.77 5.78 2.68
C GLU A 37 -18.74 4.77 2.06
N ALA A 38 -19.99 5.17 1.84
CA ALA A 38 -21.00 4.33 1.20
C ALA A 38 -20.60 3.92 -0.23
N MET A 39 -20.01 4.84 -1.01
CA MET A 39 -19.51 4.53 -2.35
C MET A 39 -18.33 3.54 -2.30
N THR A 40 -17.43 3.70 -1.32
CA THR A 40 -16.31 2.79 -1.12
C THR A 40 -16.80 1.39 -0.77
N GLU A 41 -17.80 1.28 0.10
CA GLU A 41 -18.39 0.01 0.49
C GLU A 41 -19.12 -0.66 -0.70
N GLN A 42 -19.86 0.10 -1.50
CA GLN A 42 -20.45 -0.40 -2.74
C GLN A 42 -19.38 -0.96 -3.69
N ILE A 43 -18.25 -0.27 -3.84
CA ILE A 43 -17.13 -0.73 -4.65
C ILE A 43 -16.50 -2.01 -4.07
N LYS A 44 -16.30 -2.07 -2.74
CA LYS A 44 -15.80 -3.28 -2.07
C LYS A 44 -16.72 -4.48 -2.27
N GLN A 45 -18.02 -4.29 -2.29
CA GLN A 45 -19.00 -5.37 -2.45
C GLN A 45 -19.28 -5.76 -3.91
N GLY A 46 -19.06 -4.84 -4.87
CA GLY A 46 -19.39 -5.00 -6.29
C GLY A 46 -18.73 -6.19 -7.00
N ASP A 47 -19.22 -6.62 -8.16
CA ASP A 47 -18.69 -7.83 -8.82
C ASP A 47 -17.42 -7.61 -9.65
N ASN A 48 -17.12 -6.36 -9.99
CA ASN A 48 -15.94 -6.02 -10.76
C ASN A 48 -14.69 -6.02 -9.87
N ASP A 49 -13.93 -7.13 -9.93
CA ASP A 49 -12.65 -7.28 -9.23
C ASP A 49 -11.72 -6.09 -9.51
N LYS A 50 -11.55 -5.71 -10.78
CA LYS A 50 -10.66 -4.59 -11.17
C LYS A 50 -11.10 -3.27 -10.57
N GLU A 51 -12.38 -2.97 -10.60
CA GLU A 51 -12.88 -1.73 -10.01
C GLU A 51 -12.66 -1.68 -8.50
N ARG A 52 -12.93 -2.79 -7.80
CA ARG A 52 -12.66 -2.92 -6.36
C ARG A 52 -11.20 -2.64 -6.04
N TRP A 53 -10.29 -3.47 -6.55
CA TRP A 53 -8.90 -3.40 -6.13
C TRP A 53 -8.17 -2.17 -6.69
N SER A 54 -8.65 -1.60 -7.80
CA SER A 54 -8.08 -0.38 -8.34
C SER A 54 -8.58 0.88 -7.68
N ARG A 55 -9.62 0.87 -6.83
CA ARG A 55 -10.13 2.09 -6.18
C ARG A 55 -9.95 2.11 -4.67
N VAL A 56 -9.92 0.93 -4.05
CA VAL A 56 -9.76 0.79 -2.60
C VAL A 56 -8.28 0.69 -2.25
N SER A 57 -7.85 1.50 -1.30
CA SER A 57 -6.54 1.41 -0.66
C SER A 57 -6.72 0.95 0.77
N LEU A 58 -5.83 0.10 1.27
CA LEU A 58 -5.76 -0.25 2.69
C LEU A 58 -4.84 0.78 3.37
N TYR A 59 -5.35 1.49 4.37
CA TYR A 59 -4.60 2.52 5.10
C TYR A 59 -4.10 1.96 6.43
N SER A 60 -2.81 2.09 6.71
CA SER A 60 -2.20 1.52 7.91
C SER A 60 -2.65 2.19 9.20
N ASP A 61 -3.30 3.36 9.10
CA ASP A 61 -3.87 4.10 10.22
C ASP A 61 -5.40 3.96 10.33
N SER A 62 -6.01 2.99 9.62
CA SER A 62 -7.41 2.64 9.87
C SER A 62 -7.58 1.93 11.20
N GLU A 63 -8.60 2.34 11.95
CA GLU A 63 -9.03 1.69 13.19
C GLU A 63 -10.04 0.55 12.92
N GLU A 64 -10.63 0.50 11.73
CA GLU A 64 -11.66 -0.45 11.35
C GLU A 64 -11.06 -1.68 10.65
N PRO A 65 -11.19 -2.91 11.21
CA PRO A 65 -10.60 -4.12 10.64
C PRO A 65 -11.03 -4.44 9.19
N GLU A 66 -12.25 -4.06 8.80
CA GLU A 66 -12.81 -4.21 7.45
C GLU A 66 -12.18 -3.27 6.41
N ASP A 67 -11.55 -2.17 6.84
CA ASP A 67 -10.79 -1.27 5.97
C ASP A 67 -9.35 -1.73 5.77
N LEU A 68 -8.92 -2.70 6.56
CA LEU A 68 -7.63 -3.37 6.46
C LEU A 68 -7.71 -4.66 5.64
N ALA A 69 -8.84 -5.00 5.04
CA ALA A 69 -9.01 -6.21 4.25
C ALA A 69 -9.74 -5.96 2.93
N MET A 70 -9.42 -6.77 1.91
CA MET A 70 -10.07 -6.71 0.61
C MET A 70 -10.01 -8.04 -0.13
N THR A 71 -11.12 -8.42 -0.77
CA THR A 71 -11.12 -9.48 -1.78
C THR A 71 -10.48 -8.96 -3.07
N VAL A 72 -9.36 -9.56 -3.47
CA VAL A 72 -8.64 -9.15 -4.68
C VAL A 72 -9.25 -9.81 -5.92
N VAL A 73 -9.48 -11.13 -5.89
CA VAL A 73 -10.08 -11.87 -7.01
C VAL A 73 -11.13 -12.84 -6.49
N LYS A 74 -12.41 -12.54 -6.75
CA LYS A 74 -13.55 -13.33 -6.25
C LYS A 74 -13.52 -14.78 -6.73
N SER A 75 -13.26 -15.01 -8.02
CA SER A 75 -13.35 -16.33 -8.66
C SER A 75 -12.45 -17.41 -8.05
N VAL A 76 -11.34 -17.01 -7.44
CA VAL A 76 -10.42 -17.91 -6.73
C VAL A 76 -10.40 -17.71 -5.22
N GLY A 77 -11.20 -16.78 -4.70
CA GLY A 77 -11.22 -16.42 -3.28
C GLY A 77 -9.90 -15.81 -2.80
N LEU A 78 -9.16 -15.12 -3.68
CA LEU A 78 -7.92 -14.44 -3.30
C LEU A 78 -8.27 -13.17 -2.54
N ALA A 79 -7.86 -13.11 -1.27
CA ALA A 79 -8.05 -11.97 -0.40
C ALA A 79 -6.70 -11.47 0.14
N MET A 80 -6.67 -10.19 0.50
CA MET A 80 -5.53 -9.49 1.07
C MET A 80 -5.96 -8.83 2.39
N LYS A 81 -5.10 -8.90 3.41
CA LYS A 81 -5.31 -8.25 4.70
C LYS A 81 -4.02 -7.59 5.21
N LEU A 82 -4.11 -6.32 5.57
CA LEU A 82 -3.05 -5.55 6.20
C LEU A 82 -3.10 -5.73 7.72
N ASP A 83 -1.95 -6.00 8.33
CA ASP A 83 -1.73 -5.91 9.77
C ASP A 83 -0.71 -4.78 10.00
N PRO A 84 -1.19 -3.56 10.27
CA PRO A 84 -0.30 -2.40 10.39
C PRO A 84 0.58 -2.49 11.62
N THR A 85 0.07 -3.02 12.75
CA THR A 85 0.80 -3.16 14.02
C THR A 85 2.12 -3.91 13.81
N HIS A 86 2.08 -5.00 13.06
CA HIS A 86 3.26 -5.80 12.78
C HIS A 86 3.95 -5.46 11.45
N GLY A 87 3.45 -4.49 10.69
CA GLY A 87 3.97 -4.15 9.36
C GLY A 87 3.81 -5.30 8.36
N GLN A 88 2.75 -6.09 8.46
CA GLN A 88 2.57 -7.32 7.70
C GLN A 88 1.42 -7.24 6.69
N LEU A 89 1.55 -7.99 5.61
CA LEU A 89 0.50 -8.19 4.61
C LEU A 89 0.25 -9.68 4.42
N ALA A 90 -1.00 -10.09 4.60
CA ALA A 90 -1.44 -11.45 4.41
C ALA A 90 -2.19 -11.61 3.09
N PHE A 91 -1.87 -12.67 2.35
CA PHE A 91 -2.68 -13.19 1.26
C PHE A 91 -3.36 -14.47 1.71
N THR A 92 -4.62 -14.65 1.33
CA THR A 92 -5.40 -15.85 1.65
C THR A 92 -6.11 -16.35 0.41
N SER A 93 -6.02 -17.65 0.14
CA SER A 93 -6.73 -18.32 -0.96
C SER A 93 -6.93 -19.79 -0.65
N LYS A 94 -8.16 -20.31 -0.78
CA LYS A 94 -8.50 -21.75 -0.67
C LYS A 94 -7.75 -22.53 0.42
N GLY A 95 -7.75 -22.01 1.65
CA GLY A 95 -7.15 -22.67 2.81
C GLY A 95 -5.63 -22.44 3.01
N SER A 96 -4.98 -21.67 2.13
CA SER A 96 -3.62 -21.21 2.33
C SER A 96 -3.62 -19.76 2.84
N LYS A 97 -2.65 -19.43 3.70
CA LYS A 97 -2.43 -18.07 4.21
C LYS A 97 -0.92 -17.77 4.21
N GLN A 98 -0.51 -16.83 3.38
CA GLN A 98 0.87 -16.38 3.30
C GLN A 98 0.98 -15.02 3.95
N VAL A 99 1.97 -14.83 4.82
CA VAL A 99 2.17 -13.56 5.53
C VAL A 99 3.57 -13.04 5.25
N PHE A 100 3.65 -11.78 4.81
CA PHE A 100 4.89 -11.12 4.43
C PHE A 100 5.09 -9.85 5.25
N ALA A 101 6.32 -9.62 5.72
CA ALA A 101 6.68 -8.35 6.34
C ALA A 101 6.89 -7.29 5.25
N ILE A 102 6.02 -6.28 5.20
CA ILE A 102 6.06 -5.20 4.20
C ILE A 102 6.43 -3.86 4.81
N ALA A 103 6.58 -3.74 6.12
CA ALA A 103 6.99 -2.53 6.83
C ALA A 103 7.62 -2.93 8.16
N THR A 104 8.28 -1.99 8.84
CA THR A 104 8.67 -2.16 10.24
C THR A 104 7.43 -2.09 11.13
N THR A 105 7.48 -2.73 12.30
CA THR A 105 6.40 -2.70 13.30
C THR A 105 6.18 -1.27 13.81
N VAL A 106 4.95 -0.92 14.16
CA VAL A 106 4.60 0.45 14.60
C VAL A 106 5.42 0.88 15.84
N ASP A 107 5.72 -0.06 16.74
CA ASP A 107 6.47 0.21 17.97
C ASP A 107 8.00 0.27 17.78
N ASP A 108 8.51 0.01 16.57
CA ASP A 108 9.96 0.12 16.32
C ASP A 108 10.36 1.60 16.24
N LYS A 109 11.28 2.01 17.12
CA LYS A 109 11.84 3.37 17.14
C LYS A 109 12.59 3.76 15.86
N ARG A 110 12.88 2.79 14.99
CA ARG A 110 13.48 2.98 13.66
C ARG A 110 12.43 3.17 12.56
N THR A 111 11.14 3.07 12.87
CA THR A 111 10.06 3.25 11.88
C THR A 111 10.08 4.67 11.36
N VAL A 112 10.57 4.82 10.12
CA VAL A 112 10.63 6.11 9.41
C VAL A 112 9.26 6.44 8.79
N CYS A 113 8.42 5.44 8.56
CA CYS A 113 7.10 5.60 7.98
C CYS A 113 6.03 4.80 8.73
N PRO A 114 5.43 5.35 9.80
CA PRO A 114 4.39 4.66 10.57
C PRO A 114 3.03 4.67 9.87
N LYS A 115 2.83 5.57 8.89
CA LYS A 115 1.59 5.75 8.14
C LYS A 115 1.81 5.54 6.65
N TYR A 116 1.22 4.50 6.10
CA TYR A 116 1.31 4.15 4.69
C TYR A 116 -0.02 3.62 4.18
N ASN A 117 -0.18 3.61 2.86
CA ASN A 117 -1.28 2.90 2.22
C ASN A 117 -0.76 1.82 1.28
N VAL A 118 -1.53 0.76 1.12
CA VAL A 118 -1.29 -0.34 0.18
C VAL A 118 -2.45 -0.40 -0.80
N ARG A 119 -2.15 -0.40 -2.09
CA ARG A 119 -3.15 -0.53 -3.16
C ARG A 119 -2.71 -1.57 -4.17
N VAL A 120 -3.66 -2.34 -4.66
CA VAL A 120 -3.43 -3.24 -5.80
C VAL A 120 -3.44 -2.42 -7.07
N ILE A 121 -2.45 -2.61 -7.94
CA ILE A 121 -2.37 -1.91 -9.23
C ILE A 121 -2.64 -2.84 -10.42
N ASP A 122 -2.44 -4.14 -10.25
CA ASP A 122 -2.82 -5.19 -11.19
C ASP A 122 -3.04 -6.49 -10.42
N ALA A 123 -4.02 -7.30 -10.81
CA ALA A 123 -4.20 -8.62 -10.21
C ALA A 123 -4.90 -9.60 -11.15
N SER A 124 -4.61 -10.88 -10.94
CA SER A 124 -5.28 -12.01 -11.57
C SER A 124 -5.41 -13.16 -10.57
N ALA A 125 -6.00 -14.28 -11.00
CA ALA A 125 -6.02 -15.51 -10.21
C ALA A 125 -4.62 -16.02 -9.80
N LYS A 126 -3.57 -15.61 -10.52
CA LYS A 126 -2.19 -16.09 -10.31
C LYS A 126 -1.30 -15.11 -9.57
N HIS A 127 -1.66 -13.82 -9.53
CA HIS A 127 -0.78 -12.79 -9.00
C HIS A 127 -1.50 -11.55 -8.50
N ALA A 128 -0.80 -10.76 -7.69
CA ALA A 128 -1.19 -9.40 -7.36
C ALA A 128 0.05 -8.50 -7.36
N VAL A 129 -0.01 -7.40 -8.12
CA VAL A 129 0.96 -6.30 -8.07
C VAL A 129 0.43 -5.25 -7.12
N LEU A 130 1.26 -4.86 -6.16
CA LEU A 130 0.91 -3.91 -5.11
C LEU A 130 1.78 -2.66 -5.21
N ARG A 131 1.22 -1.55 -4.75
CA ARG A 131 1.95 -0.32 -4.45
C ARG A 131 1.76 0.03 -2.99
N ARG A 132 2.85 0.13 -2.23
CA ARG A 132 2.89 0.75 -0.90
C ARG A 132 3.34 2.21 -1.06
N VAL A 133 2.67 3.14 -0.41
CA VAL A 133 3.05 4.56 -0.43
C VAL A 133 3.17 5.07 0.99
N CYS A 134 4.35 5.59 1.30
CA CYS A 134 4.59 6.49 2.42
C CYS A 134 4.46 7.92 1.93
N ASN A 135 3.41 8.62 2.35
CA ASN A 135 3.31 10.06 2.09
C ASN A 135 4.36 10.81 2.92
N GLU A 136 4.64 12.06 2.57
CA GLU A 136 5.59 12.90 3.32
C GLU A 136 5.32 12.85 4.83
N TYR A 137 6.31 12.39 5.58
CA TYR A 137 6.25 12.26 7.03
C TYR A 137 7.53 12.80 7.67
N GLU A 138 7.37 13.62 8.71
CA GLU A 138 8.47 14.16 9.51
C GLU A 138 8.78 13.20 10.67
N PHE A 139 9.76 12.32 10.49
CA PHE A 139 10.10 11.30 11.49
C PHE A 139 11.03 11.82 12.60
N ARG A 140 11.67 12.96 12.38
CA ARG A 140 12.42 13.76 13.38
C ARG A 140 12.36 15.24 12.99
N PRO A 141 12.62 16.17 13.93
CA PRO A 141 12.65 17.60 13.60
C PRO A 141 13.50 17.89 12.36
N ASN A 142 12.88 18.47 11.33
CA ASN A 142 13.47 18.78 10.03
C ASN A 142 14.01 17.56 9.24
N ARG A 143 13.51 16.35 9.48
CA ARG A 143 13.87 15.13 8.76
C ARG A 143 12.61 14.49 8.21
N PHE A 144 12.51 14.48 6.89
CA PHE A 144 11.34 14.02 6.16
C PHE A 144 11.65 12.72 5.42
N VAL A 145 10.62 11.92 5.18
CA VAL A 145 10.66 10.82 4.24
C VAL A 145 9.38 10.81 3.43
N ALA A 146 9.46 10.46 2.16
CA ALA A 146 8.34 9.97 1.38
C ALA A 146 8.86 8.84 0.48
N SER A 147 8.10 7.76 0.34
CA SER A 147 8.57 6.57 -0.37
C SER A 147 7.46 5.87 -1.12
N VAL A 148 7.86 5.14 -2.16
CA VAL A 148 6.97 4.28 -2.94
C VAL A 148 7.66 2.95 -3.15
N ASP A 149 6.92 1.87 -2.92
CA ASP A 149 7.38 0.50 -3.12
C ASP A 149 6.40 -0.25 -3.98
N TYR A 150 6.90 -1.09 -4.88
CA TYR A 150 6.09 -2.01 -5.65
C TYR A 150 6.43 -3.44 -5.29
N PHE A 151 5.42 -4.29 -5.19
CA PHE A 151 5.58 -5.71 -4.89
C PHE A 151 4.82 -6.57 -5.91
N ILE A 152 5.33 -7.77 -6.18
CA ILE A 152 4.61 -8.84 -6.88
C ILE A 152 4.41 -10.01 -5.93
N TYR A 153 3.16 -10.40 -5.72
CA TYR A 153 2.77 -11.66 -5.11
C TYR A 153 2.45 -12.68 -6.20
N ASP A 154 3.06 -13.87 -6.13
CA ASP A 154 2.81 -15.02 -6.99
C ASP A 154 2.11 -16.13 -6.21
N ALA A 155 0.87 -16.44 -6.59
CA ALA A 155 0.05 -17.44 -5.91
C ALA A 155 0.63 -18.86 -6.08
N ASP A 156 1.20 -19.17 -7.25
CA ASP A 156 1.71 -20.50 -7.57
C ASP A 156 2.89 -20.90 -6.68
N THR A 157 3.75 -19.94 -6.30
CA THR A 157 4.91 -20.18 -5.42
C THR A 157 4.75 -19.59 -4.04
N SER A 158 3.59 -19.02 -3.71
CA SER A 158 3.32 -18.40 -2.40
C SER A 158 4.44 -17.43 -1.99
N THR A 159 4.95 -16.69 -2.97
CA THR A 159 6.12 -15.82 -2.81
C THR A 159 5.75 -14.39 -3.14
N MET A 160 6.27 -13.45 -2.35
CA MET A 160 6.26 -12.04 -2.68
C MET A 160 7.68 -11.55 -2.97
N ARG A 161 7.81 -10.58 -3.86
CA ARG A 161 9.06 -9.90 -4.19
C ARG A 161 8.84 -8.39 -4.25
N SER A 162 9.79 -7.62 -3.74
CA SER A 162 9.89 -6.20 -4.11
C SER A 162 10.28 -6.14 -5.59
N ILE A 163 9.59 -5.29 -6.35
CA ILE A 163 9.89 -4.96 -7.75
C ILE A 163 10.78 -3.73 -7.80
N TRP A 164 10.47 -2.75 -6.94
CA TRP A 164 11.14 -1.47 -6.89
C TRP A 164 10.85 -0.75 -5.59
N HIS A 165 11.80 0.06 -5.14
CA HIS A 165 11.68 0.97 -4.02
C HIS A 165 12.40 2.28 -4.35
N ASN A 166 11.81 3.41 -3.98
CA ASN A 166 12.51 4.68 -3.96
C ASN A 166 11.97 5.59 -2.86
N GLU A 167 12.83 6.47 -2.36
CA GLU A 167 12.54 7.40 -1.28
C GLU A 167 13.17 8.77 -1.52
N VAL A 168 12.53 9.79 -0.99
CA VAL A 168 13.02 11.18 -0.96
C VAL A 168 12.99 11.67 0.48
N THR A 169 14.01 12.43 0.85
CA THR A 169 14.20 12.88 2.25
C THR A 169 14.06 14.40 2.45
N LYS A 170 13.84 15.14 1.35
CA LYS A 170 13.66 16.59 1.36
C LYS A 170 12.18 16.94 1.46
N LYS A 171 11.88 17.91 2.32
CA LYS A 171 10.53 18.49 2.46
C LYS A 171 10.02 19.06 1.14
N GLY A 172 8.77 18.76 0.81
CA GLY A 172 8.09 19.18 -0.41
C GLY A 172 8.59 18.46 -1.66
N SER A 173 9.43 17.44 -1.55
CA SER A 173 9.82 16.63 -2.70
C SER A 173 8.59 15.90 -3.26
N PRO A 174 8.45 15.82 -4.59
CA PRO A 174 7.39 15.00 -5.18
C PRO A 174 7.58 13.54 -4.78
N LEU A 175 6.47 12.82 -4.61
CA LEU A 175 6.52 11.38 -4.38
C LEU A 175 7.34 10.70 -5.49
N PRO A 176 8.28 9.80 -5.15
CA PRO A 176 9.09 9.10 -6.12
C PRO A 176 8.26 7.99 -6.77
N VAL A 177 7.29 8.34 -7.59
CA VAL A 177 6.45 7.37 -8.32
C VAL A 177 7.17 6.98 -9.62
N ALA A 178 7.29 5.68 -9.88
CA ALA A 178 7.79 5.16 -11.15
C ALA A 178 6.92 5.64 -12.34
N LYS A 179 7.57 5.94 -13.46
CA LYS A 179 6.91 6.42 -14.69
C LYS A 179 7.42 5.64 -15.91
N PRO A 180 6.57 4.90 -16.64
CA PRO A 180 5.19 4.58 -16.28
C PRO A 180 5.13 3.73 -14.99
N VAL A 181 3.94 3.61 -14.41
CA VAL A 181 3.71 2.68 -13.29
C VAL A 181 4.09 1.27 -13.78
N PRO A 182 4.83 0.47 -12.98
CA PRO A 182 5.24 -0.87 -13.38
C PRO A 182 4.04 -1.71 -13.82
N MET A 183 4.07 -2.15 -15.07
CA MET A 183 3.05 -3.02 -15.63
C MET A 183 3.58 -4.45 -15.71
N VAL A 184 2.76 -5.40 -15.30
CA VAL A 184 3.12 -6.82 -15.34
C VAL A 184 2.83 -7.40 -16.71
N ARG A 185 3.85 -7.96 -17.33
CA ARG A 185 3.71 -8.87 -18.47
C ARG A 185 3.82 -10.30 -17.97
N VAL A 186 2.73 -11.04 -18.05
CA VAL A 186 2.69 -12.45 -17.62
C VAL A 186 3.46 -13.31 -18.63
N LEU A 187 4.39 -14.12 -18.12
CA LEU A 187 5.13 -15.12 -18.87
C LEU A 187 4.65 -16.52 -18.46
N PRO A 188 4.85 -17.57 -19.29
CA PRO A 188 4.46 -18.93 -18.92
C PRO A 188 5.04 -19.43 -17.59
N ASN A 189 6.25 -18.99 -17.23
CA ASN A 189 6.94 -19.38 -16.00
C ASN A 189 7.28 -18.19 -15.08
N GLY A 190 6.56 -17.07 -15.17
CA GLY A 190 6.91 -15.90 -14.36
C GLY A 190 6.31 -14.58 -14.85
N TYR A 191 7.04 -13.50 -14.62
CA TYR A 191 6.60 -12.13 -14.87
C TYR A 191 7.76 -11.29 -15.42
N GLN A 192 7.44 -10.31 -16.24
CA GLN A 192 8.36 -9.26 -16.66
C GLN A 192 7.75 -7.89 -16.34
N PHE A 193 8.59 -6.97 -15.89
CA PHE A 193 8.25 -5.58 -15.64
C PHE A 193 9.18 -4.70 -16.45
N ASP A 194 8.58 -3.81 -17.25
CA ASP A 194 9.28 -2.79 -18.01
C ASP A 194 8.79 -1.42 -17.52
N TRP A 195 9.72 -0.56 -17.07
CA TRP A 195 9.40 0.77 -16.53
C TRP A 195 10.61 1.70 -16.60
N GLN A 196 10.45 2.98 -16.27
CA GLN A 196 11.57 3.92 -16.23
C GLN A 196 11.74 4.51 -14.83
N ALA A 197 12.96 4.40 -14.30
CA ALA A 197 13.36 5.11 -13.09
C ALA A 197 13.71 6.54 -13.43
N GLN A 198 13.08 7.47 -12.72
CA GLN A 198 13.55 8.85 -12.67
C GLN A 198 14.33 9.03 -11.39
N ASN A 199 15.64 9.24 -11.49
CA ASN A 199 16.46 9.61 -10.34
C ASN A 199 16.11 11.05 -9.95
N LEU A 200 15.21 11.22 -8.98
CA LEU A 200 14.79 12.54 -8.51
C LEU A 200 15.91 13.29 -7.78
N ASN A 201 16.97 12.60 -7.37
CA ASN A 201 18.15 13.21 -6.75
C ASN A 201 19.16 13.74 -7.79
N ASN A 202 19.11 13.24 -9.02
CA ASN A 202 20.01 13.65 -10.11
C ASN A 202 19.26 13.76 -11.45
N ILE A 203 18.52 14.85 -11.62
CA ILE A 203 17.63 15.09 -12.78
C ILE A 203 18.40 15.10 -14.11
N SER A 204 19.72 15.35 -14.11
CA SER A 204 20.54 15.39 -15.32
C SER A 204 20.83 14.04 -15.97
N GLU A 205 20.60 12.91 -15.29
CA GLU A 205 20.90 11.57 -15.83
C GLU A 205 19.79 11.01 -16.74
N GLY A 206 18.66 11.72 -16.87
CA GLY A 206 17.52 11.24 -17.66
C GLY A 206 16.84 10.00 -17.04
N PRO A 207 15.75 9.50 -17.65
CA PRO A 207 15.12 8.28 -17.21
C PRO A 207 15.99 7.06 -17.55
N THR A 208 16.17 6.13 -16.60
CA THR A 208 16.80 4.83 -16.83
C THR A 208 15.73 3.79 -17.08
N GLU A 209 15.78 3.10 -18.22
CA GLU A 209 14.89 1.98 -18.50
C GLU A 209 15.31 0.77 -17.68
N ILE A 210 14.33 0.16 -17.00
CA ILE A 210 14.54 -1.00 -16.15
C ILE A 210 13.66 -2.13 -16.64
N HIS A 211 14.31 -3.28 -16.85
CA HIS A 211 13.70 -4.51 -17.32
C HIS A 211 13.96 -5.61 -16.30
N THR A 212 12.97 -5.91 -15.48
CA THR A 212 13.12 -6.93 -14.43
C THR A 212 12.28 -8.14 -14.77
N THR A 213 12.91 -9.32 -14.79
CA THR A 213 12.22 -10.59 -15.02
C THR A 213 12.24 -11.43 -13.75
N TYR A 214 11.09 -11.98 -13.39
CA TYR A 214 10.89 -12.85 -12.25
C TYR A 214 10.45 -14.21 -12.74
N LEU A 215 11.26 -15.26 -12.54
CA LEU A 215 10.97 -16.62 -12.99
C LEU A 215 10.74 -17.55 -11.80
N ARG A 216 9.79 -18.48 -11.95
CA ARG A 216 9.57 -19.54 -10.96
C ARG A 216 10.66 -20.61 -11.12
N LYS A 217 11.45 -20.81 -10.08
CA LYS A 217 12.52 -21.80 -10.02
C LYS A 217 12.46 -22.57 -8.71
N ASN A 218 13.01 -23.79 -8.71
CA ASN A 218 13.24 -24.52 -7.48
C ASN A 218 14.53 -24.03 -6.84
N VAL A 219 14.43 -23.51 -5.63
CA VAL A 219 15.56 -23.07 -4.81
C VAL A 219 15.44 -23.80 -3.47
N GLU A 220 16.48 -24.54 -3.10
CA GLU A 220 16.53 -25.28 -1.83
C GLU A 220 15.31 -26.20 -1.60
N GLY A 221 14.87 -26.88 -2.66
CA GLY A 221 13.73 -27.81 -2.60
C GLY A 221 12.34 -27.14 -2.57
N ALA A 222 12.26 -25.81 -2.60
CA ALA A 222 11.00 -25.07 -2.68
C ALA A 222 10.87 -24.31 -4.01
N ARG A 223 9.69 -24.35 -4.61
CA ARG A 223 9.38 -23.52 -5.76
C ARG A 223 9.22 -22.07 -5.31
N SER A 224 9.91 -21.16 -5.97
CA SER A 224 10.03 -19.76 -5.58
C SER A 224 10.03 -18.88 -6.82
N LEU A 225 9.43 -17.69 -6.73
CA LEU A 225 9.66 -16.63 -7.70
C LEU A 225 11.05 -16.01 -7.43
N ILE A 226 11.92 -15.95 -8.45
CA ILE A 226 13.32 -15.50 -8.36
C ILE A 226 13.55 -14.42 -9.40
N CYS A 227 14.21 -13.32 -9.05
CA CYS A 227 14.61 -12.33 -10.05
C CYS A 227 15.78 -12.87 -10.88
N THR A 228 15.71 -12.67 -12.18
CA THR A 228 16.75 -13.08 -13.12
C THR A 228 17.14 -11.95 -14.05
N ASP A 229 18.43 -11.64 -14.09
CA ASP A 229 19.01 -10.86 -15.18
C ASP A 229 19.13 -11.78 -16.41
N ASN A 230 18.35 -11.48 -17.45
CA ASN A 230 18.36 -12.25 -18.70
C ASN A 230 19.57 -11.91 -19.59
N ALA A 231 20.30 -10.82 -19.31
CA ALA A 231 21.54 -10.48 -20.01
C ALA A 231 22.75 -11.24 -19.45
N ALA A 232 22.65 -11.80 -18.24
CA ALA A 232 23.71 -12.57 -17.61
C ALA A 232 23.85 -14.00 -18.21
N PRO A 233 25.06 -14.58 -18.19
CA PRO A 233 25.28 -15.97 -18.62
C PRO A 233 24.37 -16.98 -17.89
N LYS A 234 24.06 -18.10 -18.56
CA LYS A 234 23.21 -19.16 -17.99
C LYS A 234 23.78 -19.65 -16.66
N GLY A 235 23.03 -19.43 -15.58
CA GLY A 235 23.40 -19.86 -14.23
C GLY A 235 23.98 -18.75 -13.34
N GLU A 236 24.33 -17.59 -13.91
CA GLU A 236 24.99 -16.49 -13.20
C GLU A 236 24.08 -15.26 -12.99
N GLY A 237 22.90 -15.24 -13.62
CA GLY A 237 21.92 -14.14 -13.51
C GLY A 237 20.89 -14.26 -12.39
N LEU A 238 21.03 -15.23 -11.47
CA LEU A 238 20.08 -15.41 -10.36
C LEU A 238 20.34 -14.37 -9.29
N GLU A 239 19.36 -13.53 -8.95
CA GLU A 239 19.49 -12.49 -7.92
C GLU A 239 20.76 -11.62 -8.15
N ALA A 240 21.17 -11.44 -9.41
CA ALA A 240 22.33 -10.63 -9.79
C ALA A 240 22.05 -9.14 -9.55
N GLY A 241 23.08 -8.30 -9.49
CA GLY A 241 23.00 -6.89 -9.07
C GLY A 241 22.03 -5.96 -9.84
N TYR A 242 21.42 -6.41 -10.94
CA TYR A 242 20.34 -5.72 -11.66
C TYR A 242 18.93 -6.09 -11.18
N CYS A 243 18.83 -7.04 -10.25
CA CYS A 243 17.59 -7.40 -9.57
C CYS A 243 17.30 -6.37 -8.48
N GLU A 244 16.40 -5.44 -8.79
CA GLU A 244 15.93 -4.47 -7.81
C GLU A 244 14.88 -5.10 -6.89
N GLY A 245 15.10 -4.97 -5.58
CA GLY A 245 14.14 -5.36 -4.56
C GLY A 245 14.51 -6.64 -3.81
N GLU A 246 14.47 -6.56 -2.49
CA GLU A 246 14.65 -7.70 -1.61
C GLU A 246 13.41 -8.61 -1.63
N ARG A 247 13.59 -9.85 -1.16
CA ARG A 247 12.47 -10.73 -0.82
C ARG A 247 11.94 -10.31 0.56
N PRO A 248 10.69 -9.83 0.67
CA PRO A 248 10.09 -9.57 1.96
C PRO A 248 10.13 -10.84 2.83
N PRO A 249 10.53 -10.75 4.11
CA PRO A 249 10.54 -11.90 5.01
C PRO A 249 9.18 -12.61 5.05
N VAL A 250 9.18 -13.92 4.84
CA VAL A 250 7.97 -14.76 4.97
C VAL A 250 7.81 -15.14 6.43
N ILE A 251 6.73 -14.68 7.05
CA ILE A 251 6.43 -14.96 8.46
C ILE A 251 5.67 -16.29 8.58
N THR A 252 4.81 -16.61 7.62
CA THR A 252 4.07 -17.88 7.56
C THR A 252 3.81 -18.26 6.11
N LYS A 253 3.93 -19.55 5.80
CA LYS A 253 3.64 -20.15 4.48
C LYS A 253 2.25 -20.78 4.48
#